data_AF-A0A7C3CGV6-F1
#
_entry.id   AF-A0A7C3CGV6-F1
#
_cell.length_a   1.000
_cell.length_b   1.000
_cell.length_c   1.000
_cell.angle_alpha   90.00
_cell.angle_beta   90.00
_cell.angle_gamma   90.00
#
_symmetry.space_group_name_H-M   'P 1'
#
loop_
_entity.id
_entity.type
_entity.pdbx_description
1 polymer ?
#
loop_
_entity_poly.entity_id
_entity_poly.type
_entity_poly.pdbx_seq_one_letter_code
_entity_poly.pdbx_strand_id
1 'polypeptide(L)'
;MHCHLWRYKIAHVTNLDESSLTQTEQYVAASNKDRHLFYWIALPILFFDQLSKWWVINNIPLNQQYVPIAALYPYFKFTHVANTGAVFGLLQNGFIWLSILAVLVAGGLVYYNRSLPLASRTLRVALGLVFGGALGNLLDRIRLGHVTDFVDLDFSSLIPLKIADWYIWNIADLAIVCAIVLMVYLTIFDPQQIEGKPPATTATDADIAGIGALEVLEHETLAQPTTPSLNTEFQSAAEVASINPDNANSEALDMLDFSETPRSASELVDLENDTTPK
;
A
#
# COMPACT_ATOMS: atom_id res chain seq x y z
N MET A 1 -29.39 4.62 -13.41
CA MET A 1 -29.70 3.35 -14.13
C MET A 1 -28.73 2.22 -13.81
N HIS A 2 -27.41 2.45 -13.76
CA HIS A 2 -26.41 1.39 -13.46
C HIS A 2 -26.60 0.64 -12.12
N CYS A 3 -27.01 1.33 -11.04
CA CYS A 3 -27.14 0.72 -9.71
C CYS A 3 -28.29 -0.32 -9.62
N HIS A 4 -29.41 -0.08 -10.33
CA HIS A 4 -30.53 -1.03 -10.37
C HIS A 4 -30.21 -2.30 -11.17
N LEU A 5 -29.47 -2.16 -12.27
CA LEU A 5 -29.06 -3.30 -13.11
C LEU A 5 -28.06 -4.20 -12.38
N TRP A 6 -27.16 -3.63 -11.59
CA TRP A 6 -26.20 -4.38 -10.78
C TRP A 6 -26.88 -5.17 -9.65
N ARG A 7 -27.78 -4.51 -8.90
CA ARG A 7 -28.62 -5.14 -7.87
C ARG A 7 -29.41 -6.34 -8.39
N TYR A 8 -30.03 -6.19 -9.55
CA TYR A 8 -30.85 -7.24 -10.16
C TYR A 8 -30.01 -8.45 -10.58
N LYS A 9 -28.81 -8.22 -11.12
CA LYS A 9 -27.92 -9.27 -11.61
C LYS A 9 -27.34 -10.12 -10.47
N ILE A 10 -27.00 -9.51 -9.32
CA ILE A 10 -26.52 -10.23 -8.15
C ILE A 10 -27.64 -11.03 -7.49
N ALA A 11 -28.80 -10.40 -7.24
CA ALA A 11 -29.95 -11.05 -6.62
C ALA A 11 -30.35 -12.34 -7.36
N HIS A 12 -30.33 -12.32 -8.69
CA HIS A 12 -30.66 -13.49 -9.50
C HIS A 12 -29.61 -14.60 -9.49
N VAL A 13 -28.33 -14.26 -9.29
CA VAL A 13 -27.24 -15.25 -9.26
C VAL A 13 -27.06 -15.87 -7.88
N THR A 14 -27.35 -15.12 -6.81
CA THR A 14 -27.08 -15.55 -5.42
C THR A 14 -28.32 -15.86 -4.59
N ASN A 15 -29.54 -15.67 -5.13
CA ASN A 15 -30.81 -15.91 -4.43
C ASN A 15 -30.95 -15.14 -3.10
N LEU A 16 -30.24 -14.02 -2.97
CA LEU A 16 -30.27 -13.16 -1.78
C LEU A 16 -31.57 -12.35 -1.76
N ASP A 17 -32.22 -12.29 -0.60
CA ASP A 17 -33.38 -11.41 -0.42
C ASP A 17 -32.97 -9.92 -0.41
N GLU A 18 -33.95 -9.02 -0.58
CA GLU A 18 -33.67 -7.58 -0.60
C GLU A 18 -33.02 -7.08 0.70
N SER A 19 -33.29 -7.72 1.84
CA SER A 19 -32.70 -7.36 3.13
C SER A 19 -31.21 -7.69 3.17
N SER A 20 -30.80 -8.84 2.67
CA SER A 20 -29.41 -9.28 2.51
C SER A 20 -28.65 -8.43 1.51
N LEU A 21 -29.29 -7.98 0.41
CA LEU A 21 -28.68 -7.03 -0.53
C LEU A 21 -28.42 -5.68 0.13
N THR A 22 -29.39 -5.14 0.88
CA THR A 22 -29.20 -3.88 1.60
C THR A 22 -28.14 -3.98 2.71
N GLN A 23 -28.06 -5.11 3.42
CA GLN A 23 -26.99 -5.36 4.39
C GLN A 23 -25.61 -5.43 3.71
N THR A 24 -25.52 -6.09 2.54
CA THR A 24 -24.28 -6.19 1.77
C THR A 24 -23.83 -4.81 1.29
N GLU A 25 -24.73 -3.98 0.78
CA GLU A 25 -24.40 -2.61 0.36
C GLU A 25 -23.98 -1.73 1.54
N GLN A 26 -24.64 -1.85 2.69
CA GLN A 26 -24.24 -1.16 3.92
C GLN A 26 -22.85 -1.63 4.39
N TYR A 27 -22.56 -2.92 4.26
CA TYR A 27 -21.25 -3.50 4.56
C TYR A 27 -20.15 -2.99 3.62
N VAL A 28 -20.40 -2.97 2.30
CA VAL A 28 -19.47 -2.44 1.28
C VAL A 28 -19.27 -0.92 1.43
N ALA A 29 -20.31 -0.16 1.77
CA ALA A 29 -20.20 1.27 2.03
C ALA A 29 -19.41 1.57 3.32
N ALA A 30 -19.66 0.83 4.40
CA ALA A 30 -18.90 0.92 5.65
C ALA A 30 -17.42 0.52 5.42
N SER A 31 -17.20 -0.50 4.60
CA SER A 31 -15.89 -0.96 4.13
C SER A 31 -15.09 0.14 3.43
N ASN A 32 -15.70 0.83 2.46
CA ASN A 32 -15.05 1.93 1.75
C ASN A 32 -14.71 3.09 2.67
N LYS A 33 -15.61 3.44 3.60
CA LYS A 33 -15.36 4.50 4.60
C LYS A 33 -14.13 4.19 5.45
N ASP A 34 -13.95 2.93 5.83
CA ASP A 34 -12.82 2.50 6.65
C ASP A 34 -11.51 2.48 5.85
N ARG A 35 -11.55 2.15 4.56
CA ARG A 35 -10.39 2.29 3.66
C ARG A 35 -9.91 3.74 3.52
N HIS A 36 -10.84 4.70 3.53
CA HIS A 36 -10.50 6.13 3.46
C HIS A 36 -9.92 6.68 4.76
N LEU A 37 -10.18 6.05 5.92
CA LEU A 37 -9.64 6.48 7.21
C LEU A 37 -8.12 6.64 7.19
N PHE A 38 -7.42 5.72 6.52
CA PHE A 38 -5.98 5.80 6.28
C PHE A 38 -5.54 7.18 5.73
N TYR A 39 -6.23 7.67 4.69
CA TYR A 39 -5.92 8.97 4.08
C TYR A 39 -6.38 10.14 4.94
N TRP A 40 -7.51 10.01 5.64
CA TRP A 40 -8.01 11.01 6.57
C TRP A 40 -7.07 11.24 7.76
N ILE A 41 -6.26 10.25 8.13
CA ILE A 41 -5.19 10.39 9.13
C ILE A 41 -3.91 10.94 8.48
N ALA A 42 -3.51 10.42 7.33
CA ALA A 42 -2.25 10.81 6.69
C ALA A 42 -2.23 12.27 6.22
N LEU A 43 -3.33 12.77 5.65
CA LEU A 43 -3.39 14.12 5.07
C LEU A 43 -3.17 15.23 6.11
N PRO A 44 -3.85 15.22 7.28
CA PRO A 44 -3.56 16.17 8.35
C PRO A 44 -2.11 16.11 8.84
N ILE A 45 -1.55 14.91 9.02
CA ILE A 45 -0.15 14.76 9.46
C ILE A 45 0.80 15.41 8.46
N LEU A 46 0.65 15.10 7.17
CA LEU A 46 1.44 15.72 6.10
C LEU A 46 1.26 17.24 6.08
N PHE A 47 0.03 17.73 6.21
CA PHE A 47 -0.27 19.15 6.21
C PHE A 47 0.41 19.88 7.38
N PHE A 48 0.24 19.39 8.62
CA PHE A 48 0.81 20.02 9.81
C PHE A 48 2.34 19.92 9.84
N ASP A 49 2.91 18.79 9.41
CA ASP A 49 4.35 18.64 9.24
C ASP A 49 4.91 19.70 8.29
N GLN A 50 4.37 19.80 7.08
CA GLN A 50 4.86 20.75 6.08
C GLN A 50 4.61 22.21 6.49
N LEU A 51 3.48 22.51 7.14
CA LEU A 51 3.18 23.84 7.66
C LEU A 51 4.18 24.24 8.76
N SER A 52 4.50 23.33 9.69
CA SER A 52 5.45 23.58 10.77
C SER A 52 6.87 23.80 10.24
N LYS A 53 7.33 22.97 9.30
CA LYS A 53 8.64 23.10 8.65
C LYS A 53 8.74 24.39 7.85
N TRP A 54 7.71 24.73 7.07
CA TRP A 54 7.65 26.00 6.37
C TRP A 54 7.76 27.17 7.34
N TRP A 55 7.05 27.14 8.47
CA TRP A 55 7.16 28.20 9.48
C TRP A 55 8.59 28.31 10.02
N VAL A 56 9.23 27.20 10.37
CA VAL A 56 10.61 27.19 10.89
C VAL A 56 11.60 27.75 9.88
N ILE A 57 11.55 27.29 8.62
CA ILE A 57 12.47 27.72 7.56
C ILE A 57 12.41 29.24 7.35
N ASN A 58 11.23 29.86 7.49
CA ASN A 58 11.04 31.29 7.25
C ASN A 58 11.32 32.17 8.47
N ASN A 59 11.29 31.62 9.69
CA ASN A 59 11.38 32.41 10.93
C ASN A 59 12.66 32.16 11.74
N ILE A 60 13.32 31.01 11.55
CA ILE A 60 14.50 30.61 12.32
C ILE A 60 15.63 30.33 11.32
N PRO A 61 16.74 31.09 11.34
CA PRO A 61 17.88 30.79 10.48
C PRO A 61 18.47 29.41 10.79
N LEU A 62 19.09 28.78 9.80
CA LEU A 62 19.69 27.46 9.95
C LEU A 62 20.71 27.45 11.11
N ASN A 63 20.67 26.40 11.94
CA ASN A 63 21.47 26.21 13.16
C ASN A 63 21.25 27.27 14.24
N GLN A 64 20.14 28.01 14.19
CA GLN A 64 19.74 28.93 15.25
C GLN A 64 18.54 28.39 16.03
N GLN A 65 18.33 29.00 17.20
CA GLN A 65 17.31 28.62 18.16
C GLN A 65 16.31 29.75 18.36
N TYR A 66 15.05 29.37 18.56
CA TYR A 66 13.96 30.25 18.94
C TYR A 66 13.28 29.70 20.21
N VAL A 67 13.10 30.58 21.19
CA VAL A 67 12.60 30.23 22.51
C VAL A 67 11.24 30.92 22.70
N PRO A 68 10.12 30.22 22.48
CA PRO A 68 8.80 30.84 22.57
C PRO A 68 8.42 31.22 24.01
N ILE A 69 8.93 30.46 24.99
CA ILE A 69 8.59 30.62 26.41
C ILE A 69 9.89 30.56 27.21
N ALA A 70 10.34 31.71 27.75
CA ALA A 70 11.60 31.81 28.49
C ALA A 70 11.69 30.85 29.69
N ALA A 71 10.56 30.58 30.37
CA ALA A 71 10.51 29.65 31.50
C ALA A 71 10.77 28.18 31.10
N LEU A 72 10.57 27.83 29.83
CA LEU A 72 10.81 26.49 29.29
C LEU A 72 12.16 26.36 28.59
N TYR A 73 12.96 27.42 28.51
CA TYR A 73 14.25 27.41 27.82
C TYR A 73 15.15 26.18 28.09
N PRO A 74 15.34 25.71 29.34
CA PRO A 74 16.19 24.54 29.57
C PRO A 74 15.59 23.22 29.10
N TYR A 75 14.30 23.19 28.74
CA TYR A 75 13.55 21.98 28.39
C TYR A 75 13.05 21.94 26.96
N PHE A 76 12.66 23.09 26.40
CA PHE A 76 12.01 23.17 25.10
C PHE A 76 12.42 24.44 24.37
N LYS A 77 12.90 24.24 23.15
CA LYS A 77 13.22 25.28 22.19
C LYS A 77 12.94 24.77 20.78
N PHE A 78 12.83 25.70 19.83
CA PHE A 78 12.82 25.36 18.42
C PHE A 78 14.22 25.59 17.85
N THR A 79 14.84 24.57 17.26
CA THR A 79 16.20 24.65 16.71
C THR A 79 16.18 24.22 15.25
N HIS A 80 16.41 25.13 14.30
CA HIS A 80 16.35 24.78 12.88
C HIS A 80 17.57 23.95 12.45
N VAL A 81 17.39 22.65 12.21
CA VAL A 81 18.44 21.73 11.78
C VAL A 81 18.11 21.12 10.42
N ALA A 82 19.11 21.07 9.55
CA ALA A 82 19.05 20.36 8.27
C ALA A 82 19.62 18.95 8.44
N ASN A 83 18.74 17.95 8.43
CA ASN A 83 19.10 16.55 8.61
C ASN A 83 19.25 15.83 7.27
N THR A 84 20.49 15.58 6.87
CA THR A 84 20.83 14.87 5.62
C THR A 84 20.77 13.35 5.74
N GLY A 85 20.52 12.80 6.94
CA GLY A 85 20.23 11.39 7.14
C GLY A 85 21.39 10.42 6.89
N ALA A 86 22.62 10.77 7.25
CA ALA A 86 23.72 9.80 7.31
C ALA A 86 23.74 9.12 8.69
N VAL A 87 23.03 7.99 8.85
CA VAL A 87 23.21 7.11 10.01
C VAL A 87 24.68 6.64 10.02
N PHE A 88 25.46 7.14 10.99
CA PHE A 88 26.87 6.78 11.22
C PHE A 88 27.85 6.95 10.04
N GLY A 89 27.61 7.91 9.13
CA GLY A 89 28.53 8.17 8.01
C GLY A 89 28.58 7.06 6.94
N LEU A 90 27.75 6.01 7.05
CA LEU A 90 27.69 4.89 6.10
C LEU A 90 27.04 5.26 4.76
N LEU A 91 26.28 6.36 4.72
CA LEU A 91 25.60 6.85 3.53
C LEU A 91 25.89 8.36 3.36
N GLN A 92 27.13 8.72 3.07
CA GLN A 92 27.40 10.05 2.53
C GLN A 92 26.58 10.18 1.22
N ASN A 93 25.68 11.18 1.13
CA ASN A 93 24.60 11.28 0.13
C ASN A 93 23.41 10.31 0.29
N GLY A 94 23.14 9.87 1.53
CA GLY A 94 22.05 8.95 1.87
C GLY A 94 20.64 9.43 1.59
N PHE A 95 20.44 10.71 1.26
CA PHE A 95 19.12 11.25 0.94
C PHE A 95 18.44 10.50 -0.22
N ILE A 96 19.19 10.04 -1.23
CA ILE A 96 18.65 9.27 -2.36
C ILE A 96 18.11 7.93 -1.86
N TRP A 97 18.93 7.18 -1.12
CA TRP A 97 18.57 5.86 -0.61
C TRP A 97 17.41 5.92 0.39
N LEU A 98 17.43 6.91 1.29
CA LEU A 98 16.34 7.15 2.22
C LEU A 98 15.04 7.57 1.51
N SER A 99 15.14 8.34 0.41
CA SER A 99 13.98 8.70 -0.40
C SER A 99 13.40 7.49 -1.12
N ILE A 100 14.25 6.65 -1.72
CA ILE A 100 13.82 5.39 -2.35
C ILE A 100 13.13 4.49 -1.32
N LEU A 101 13.74 4.30 -0.14
CA LEU A 101 13.14 3.51 0.93
C LEU A 101 11.78 4.08 1.36
N ALA A 102 11.69 5.40 1.54
CA ALA A 102 10.43 6.05 1.90
C ALA A 102 9.35 5.87 0.82
N VAL A 103 9.70 5.94 -0.47
CA VAL A 103 8.77 5.65 -1.58
C VAL A 103 8.31 4.20 -1.54
N LEU A 104 9.23 3.24 -1.35
CA LEU A 104 8.91 1.82 -1.26
C LEU A 104 7.99 1.52 -0.07
N VAL A 105 8.29 2.08 1.10
CA VAL A 105 7.45 1.94 2.30
C VAL A 105 6.09 2.58 2.05
N ALA A 106 6.03 3.80 1.51
CA ALA A 106 4.77 4.48 1.21
C ALA A 106 3.89 3.67 0.22
N GLY A 107 4.49 3.14 -0.85
CA GLY A 107 3.80 2.27 -1.80
C GLY A 107 3.32 0.96 -1.16
N GLY A 108 4.18 0.33 -0.36
CA GLY A 108 3.85 -0.88 0.41
C GLY A 108 2.69 -0.66 1.38
N LEU A 109 2.64 0.49 2.07
CA LEU A 109 1.55 0.85 2.98
C LEU A 109 0.23 1.06 2.25
N VAL A 110 0.25 1.72 1.09
CA VAL A 110 -0.96 1.89 0.26
C VAL A 110 -1.47 0.55 -0.24
N TYR A 111 -0.58 -0.33 -0.70
CA TYR A 111 -0.92 -1.69 -1.11
C TYR A 111 -1.50 -2.49 0.07
N TYR A 112 -0.79 -2.52 1.20
CA TYR A 112 -1.22 -3.25 2.38
C TYR A 112 -2.57 -2.75 2.92
N ASN A 113 -2.82 -1.44 2.94
CA ASN A 113 -4.11 -0.87 3.35
C ASN A 113 -5.29 -1.34 2.46
N ARG A 114 -5.05 -1.63 1.17
CA ARG A 114 -6.09 -2.17 0.28
C ARG A 114 -6.41 -3.63 0.60
N SER A 115 -5.43 -4.39 1.04
CA SER A 115 -5.57 -5.81 1.40
C SER A 115 -6.07 -6.04 2.83
N LEU A 116 -6.22 -4.98 3.64
CA LEU A 116 -6.65 -5.11 5.02
C LEU A 116 -8.15 -5.45 5.13
N PRO A 117 -8.52 -6.38 6.03
CA PRO A 117 -9.91 -6.63 6.42
C PRO A 117 -10.62 -5.37 6.92
N LEU A 118 -11.95 -5.38 6.84
CA LEU A 118 -12.79 -4.21 7.10
C LEU A 118 -12.81 -3.77 8.57
N ALA A 119 -12.52 -4.69 9.49
CA ALA A 119 -12.59 -4.45 10.93
C ALA A 119 -11.36 -3.75 11.54
N SER A 120 -10.22 -3.62 10.83
CA SER A 120 -8.95 -3.18 11.43
C SER A 120 -8.75 -1.66 11.48
N ARG A 121 -9.77 -0.91 11.93
CA ARG A 121 -9.72 0.58 11.97
C ARG A 121 -8.50 1.12 12.70
N THR A 122 -8.15 0.54 13.85
CA THR A 122 -7.00 0.99 14.65
C THR A 122 -5.68 0.76 13.91
N LEU A 123 -5.54 -0.35 13.20
CA LEU A 123 -4.38 -0.60 12.34
C LEU A 123 -4.32 0.40 11.19
N ARG A 124 -5.45 0.75 10.57
CA ARG A 124 -5.50 1.79 9.52
C ARG A 124 -5.07 3.16 10.03
N VAL A 125 -5.40 3.51 11.27
CA VAL A 125 -4.90 4.73 11.92
C VAL A 125 -3.37 4.67 12.03
N ALA A 126 -2.81 3.57 12.53
CA ALA A 126 -1.36 3.40 12.62
C ALA A 126 -0.68 3.52 11.23
N LEU A 127 -1.20 2.84 10.21
CA LEU A 127 -0.66 2.92 8.86
C LEU A 127 -0.76 4.33 8.27
N GLY A 128 -1.87 5.04 8.53
CA GLY A 128 -2.05 6.43 8.10
C GLY A 128 -1.04 7.38 8.75
N LEU A 129 -0.73 7.17 10.04
CA LEU A 129 0.31 7.92 10.75
C LEU A 129 1.70 7.68 10.15
N VAL A 130 2.09 6.41 9.90
CA VAL A 130 3.37 6.09 9.25
C VAL A 130 3.43 6.70 7.85
N PHE A 131 2.36 6.55 7.06
CA PHE A 131 2.31 7.05 5.69
C PHE A 131 2.41 8.58 5.64
N GLY A 132 1.65 9.29 6.48
CA GLY A 132 1.71 10.75 6.57
C GLY A 132 3.10 11.26 6.97
N GLY A 133 3.72 10.66 7.99
CA GLY A 133 5.07 11.01 8.43
C GLY A 133 6.13 10.68 7.38
N ALA A 134 6.07 9.49 6.78
CA ALA A 134 7.00 9.10 5.71
C ALA A 134 6.92 10.04 4.51
N LEU A 135 5.72 10.43 4.08
CA LEU A 135 5.52 11.40 3.01
C LEU A 135 6.04 12.80 3.38
N GLY A 136 5.82 13.26 4.62
CA GLY A 136 6.33 14.56 5.07
C GLY A 136 7.85 14.66 4.97
N ASN A 137 8.55 13.65 5.50
CA ASN A 137 10.01 13.60 5.42
C ASN A 137 10.54 13.32 3.99
N LEU A 138 9.83 12.55 3.18
CA LEU A 138 10.17 12.35 1.77
C LEU A 138 10.05 13.66 0.97
N LEU A 139 9.03 14.46 1.25
CA LEU A 139 8.76 15.69 0.53
C LEU A 139 9.88 16.73 0.73
N ASP A 140 10.38 16.88 1.95
CA ASP A 140 11.56 17.71 2.22
C ASP A 140 12.78 17.19 1.48
N ARG A 141 13.05 15.87 1.50
CA ARG A 141 14.21 15.31 0.81
C ARG A 141 14.18 15.57 -0.69
N ILE A 142 13.01 15.49 -1.31
CA ILE A 142 12.84 15.79 -2.74
C ILE A 142 13.03 17.30 -3.02
N ARG A 143 12.53 18.17 -2.14
CA ARG A 143 12.54 19.63 -2.35
C ARG A 143 13.84 20.32 -1.94
N LEU A 144 14.42 19.89 -0.83
CA LEU A 144 15.50 20.55 -0.10
C LEU A 144 16.77 19.69 -0.02
N GLY A 145 16.70 18.40 -0.34
CA GLY A 145 17.82 17.45 -0.22
C GLY A 145 18.12 16.98 1.21
N HIS A 146 17.32 17.42 2.18
CA HIS A 146 17.43 17.07 3.61
C HIS A 146 16.05 17.16 4.27
N VAL A 147 15.93 16.69 5.51
CA VAL A 147 14.74 16.86 6.34
C VAL A 147 14.92 18.04 7.28
N THR A 148 13.89 18.88 7.44
CA THR A 148 13.92 19.99 8.39
C THR A 148 13.47 19.51 9.77
N ASP A 149 14.40 19.47 10.72
CA ASP A 149 14.13 19.15 12.12
C ASP A 149 14.12 20.42 12.96
N PHE A 150 13.26 20.46 13.98
CA PHE A 150 13.06 21.71 14.71
C PHE A 150 12.62 21.59 16.17
N VAL A 151 12.04 20.47 16.60
CA VAL A 151 11.65 20.30 18.00
C VAL A 151 12.83 19.79 18.80
N ASP A 152 13.30 20.63 19.71
CA ASP A 152 14.47 20.38 20.55
C ASP A 152 14.02 20.31 22.03
N LEU A 153 14.06 19.09 22.58
CA LEU A 153 13.67 18.79 23.96
C LEU A 153 14.88 18.38 24.78
N ASP A 154 15.32 19.23 25.71
CA ASP A 154 16.51 18.96 26.51
C ASP A 154 16.14 18.61 27.96
N PHE A 155 16.29 17.34 28.34
CA PHE A 155 16.04 16.88 29.70
C PHE A 155 17.32 16.66 30.51
N SER A 156 18.49 17.06 29.99
CA SER A 156 19.79 16.87 30.64
C SER A 156 19.90 17.58 31.99
N SER A 157 19.09 18.61 32.21
CA SER A 157 18.99 19.34 33.48
C SER A 157 18.17 18.63 34.56
N LEU A 158 17.30 17.67 34.19
CA LEU A 158 16.44 16.92 35.13
C LEU A 158 16.94 15.52 35.46
N ILE A 159 17.72 14.92 34.57
CA ILE A 159 18.21 13.55 34.73
C ILE A 159 19.74 13.60 34.82
N PRO A 160 20.36 13.04 35.88
CA PRO A 160 21.82 13.03 36.04
C PRO A 160 22.54 12.11 35.04
N LEU A 161 21.82 11.53 34.07
CA LEU A 161 22.43 10.98 32.87
C LEU A 161 22.67 12.15 31.92
N LYS A 162 23.93 12.41 31.58
CA LYS A 162 24.29 13.11 30.34
C LYS A 162 23.91 12.23 29.15
N ILE A 163 22.61 12.09 28.92
CA ILE A 163 22.11 11.65 27.63
C ILE A 163 22.44 12.84 26.72
N ALA A 164 23.44 12.66 25.87
CA ALA A 164 23.87 13.67 24.91
C ALA A 164 22.65 14.25 24.18
N ASP A 165 22.70 15.56 23.89
CA ASP A 165 21.74 16.35 23.09
C ASP A 165 20.61 15.50 22.50
N TRP A 166 19.43 15.53 23.14
CA TRP A 166 18.28 14.76 22.69
C TRP A 166 18.05 15.04 21.19
N TYR A 167 17.73 13.99 20.42
CA TYR A 167 17.59 14.10 18.98
C TYR A 167 16.56 15.17 18.62
N ILE A 168 16.89 16.11 17.74
CA ILE A 168 15.94 17.12 17.27
C ILE A 168 15.04 16.44 16.24
N TRP A 169 13.73 16.60 16.36
CA TRP A 169 12.74 15.89 15.55
C TRP A 169 11.69 16.84 14.96
N ASN A 170 10.81 16.29 14.14
CA ASN A 170 9.68 17.02 13.54
C ASN A 170 8.35 16.27 13.74
N ILE A 171 7.24 16.84 13.24
CA ILE A 171 5.90 16.24 13.38
C ILE A 171 5.80 14.90 12.64
N ALA A 172 6.45 14.76 11.48
CA ALA A 172 6.51 13.49 10.77
C ALA A 172 7.17 12.37 11.60
N ASP A 173 8.27 12.66 12.31
CA ASP A 173 8.92 11.69 13.19
C ASP A 173 8.03 11.30 14.37
N LEU A 174 7.37 12.30 14.99
CA LEU A 174 6.41 12.06 16.06
C LEU A 174 5.27 11.15 15.60
N ALA A 175 4.72 11.37 14.41
CA ALA A 175 3.66 10.54 13.85
C ALA A 175 4.12 9.08 13.66
N ILE A 176 5.33 8.87 13.16
CA ILE A 176 5.91 7.52 13.00
C ILE A 176 6.10 6.85 14.37
N VAL A 177 6.63 7.57 15.37
CA VAL A 177 6.80 7.03 16.73
C VAL A 177 5.45 6.65 17.34
N CYS A 178 4.44 7.52 17.25
CA CYS A 178 3.09 7.21 17.73
C CYS A 178 2.50 5.98 17.04
N ALA A 179 2.74 5.82 15.73
CA ALA A 179 2.28 4.66 14.99
C ALA A 179 2.96 3.36 15.45
N ILE A 180 4.29 3.39 15.66
CA ILE A 180 5.04 2.23 16.16
C ILE A 180 4.55 1.84 17.55
N VAL A 181 4.37 2.81 18.46
CA VAL A 181 3.83 2.57 19.80
C VAL A 181 2.43 1.96 19.71
N LEU A 182 1.58 2.47 18.84
CA LEU A 182 0.23 1.94 18.63
C LEU A 182 0.27 0.50 18.07
N MET A 183 1.15 0.22 17.10
CA MET A 183 1.30 -1.13 16.54
C MET A 183 1.82 -2.12 17.59
N VAL A 184 2.82 -1.74 18.38
CA VAL A 184 3.34 -2.57 19.48
C VAL A 184 2.24 -2.84 20.51
N TYR A 185 1.45 -1.82 20.86
CA TYR A 185 0.31 -1.98 21.75
C TYR A 185 -0.71 -2.99 21.20
N LEU A 186 -1.08 -2.87 19.92
CA LEU A 186 -2.00 -3.81 19.27
C LEU A 186 -1.44 -5.24 19.27
N THR A 187 -0.16 -5.42 18.95
CA THR A 187 0.47 -6.74 18.94
C THR A 187 0.45 -7.42 20.32
N ILE A 188 0.60 -6.66 21.39
CA ILE A 188 0.67 -7.21 22.75
C ILE A 188 -0.73 -7.41 23.36
N PHE A 189 -1.65 -6.46 23.15
CA PHE A 189 -2.90 -6.38 23.92
C PHE A 189 -4.17 -6.64 23.09
N ASP A 190 -4.12 -6.48 21.76
CA ASP A 190 -5.28 -6.70 20.89
C ASP A 190 -4.86 -7.27 19.52
N PRO A 191 -4.26 -8.48 19.48
CA PRO A 191 -3.76 -9.08 18.24
C PRO A 191 -4.89 -9.34 17.22
N GLN A 192 -6.14 -9.46 17.68
CA GLN A 192 -7.32 -9.67 16.83
C GLN A 192 -7.58 -8.51 15.85
N GLN A 193 -7.09 -7.30 16.16
CA GLN A 193 -7.14 -6.15 15.26
C GLN A 193 -6.17 -6.25 14.09
N ILE A 194 -5.07 -6.99 14.28
CA ILE A 194 -4.06 -7.24 13.25
C ILE A 194 -4.47 -8.44 12.39
N GLU A 195 -5.00 -9.49 13.03
CA GLU A 195 -5.44 -10.72 12.36
C GLU A 195 -6.75 -10.54 11.58
N GLY A 196 -7.49 -9.46 11.82
CA GLY A 196 -8.74 -9.17 11.12
C GLY A 196 -9.85 -10.11 11.57
N LYS A 197 -10.35 -9.90 12.79
CA LYS A 197 -11.51 -10.67 13.29
C LYS A 197 -12.69 -10.53 12.31
N PRO A 198 -13.29 -11.64 11.82
CA PRO A 198 -14.55 -11.55 11.10
C PRO A 198 -15.58 -10.86 12.00
N PRO A 199 -16.45 -9.99 11.45
CA PRO A 199 -17.40 -9.24 12.24
C PRO A 199 -18.17 -10.22 13.13
N ALA A 200 -18.14 -9.98 14.44
CA ALA A 200 -18.93 -10.74 15.40
C ALA A 200 -20.40 -10.43 15.15
N THR A 201 -20.95 -11.08 14.14
CA THR A 201 -22.37 -11.09 13.81
C THR A 201 -22.80 -12.52 13.94
N THR A 202 -23.91 -12.70 14.61
CA THR A 202 -24.85 -13.85 14.56
C THR A 202 -25.30 -14.15 13.12
N ALA A 203 -24.36 -14.31 12.21
CA ALA A 203 -24.53 -14.68 10.82
C ALA A 203 -24.23 -16.18 10.75
N THR A 204 -25.18 -16.94 10.22
CA THR A 204 -24.98 -18.37 10.02
C THR A 204 -23.90 -18.60 8.96
N ASP A 205 -23.23 -19.75 8.96
CA ASP A 205 -22.12 -20.04 8.03
C ASP A 205 -22.47 -19.81 6.53
N ALA A 206 -23.76 -19.84 6.18
CA ALA A 206 -24.28 -19.52 4.85
C ALA A 206 -24.15 -18.03 4.46
N ASP A 207 -24.33 -17.12 5.42
CA ASP A 207 -24.28 -15.67 5.20
C ASP A 207 -22.85 -15.19 4.94
N ILE A 208 -21.88 -15.80 5.65
CA ILE A 208 -20.45 -15.52 5.52
C ILE A 208 -19.92 -16.03 4.16
N ALA A 209 -20.37 -17.20 3.72
CA ALA A 209 -20.01 -17.76 2.41
C ALA A 209 -20.51 -16.88 1.24
N GLY A 210 -21.70 -16.29 1.37
CA GLY A 210 -22.26 -15.36 0.37
C GLY A 210 -21.49 -14.04 0.28
N ILE A 211 -21.07 -13.48 1.41
CA ILE A 211 -20.30 -12.22 1.45
C ILE A 211 -18.88 -12.43 0.92
N GLY A 212 -18.21 -13.53 1.29
CA GLY A 212 -16.88 -13.87 0.77
C GLY A 212 -16.88 -14.11 -0.74
N ALA A 213 -17.91 -14.76 -1.28
CA ALA A 213 -18.06 -14.93 -2.73
C ALA A 213 -18.26 -13.59 -3.45
N LEU A 214 -18.96 -12.62 -2.84
CA LEU A 214 -19.19 -11.30 -3.44
C LEU A 214 -17.95 -10.41 -3.43
N GLU A 215 -17.12 -10.47 -2.39
CA GLU A 215 -15.83 -9.74 -2.34
C GLU A 215 -14.84 -10.31 -3.36
N VAL A 216 -14.83 -11.62 -3.58
CA VAL A 216 -14.05 -12.29 -4.63
C VAL A 216 -14.57 -11.91 -6.02
N LEU A 217 -15.90 -11.89 -6.22
CA LEU A 217 -16.51 -11.50 -7.49
C LEU A 217 -16.28 -10.02 -7.81
N GLU A 218 -16.27 -9.11 -6.85
CA GLU A 218 -15.93 -7.69 -7.09
C GLU A 218 -14.46 -7.54 -7.55
N HIS A 219 -13.56 -8.35 -6.99
CA HIS A 219 -12.15 -8.40 -7.38
C HIS A 219 -11.92 -9.02 -8.77
N GLU A 220 -12.72 -10.01 -9.18
CA GLU A 220 -12.69 -10.60 -10.53
C GLU A 220 -13.36 -9.70 -11.57
N THR A 221 -14.46 -9.01 -11.23
CA THR A 221 -15.20 -8.15 -12.17
C THR A 221 -14.41 -6.89 -12.53
N LEU A 222 -13.51 -6.43 -11.65
CA LEU A 222 -12.59 -5.31 -11.92
C LEU A 222 -11.32 -5.72 -12.70
N ALA A 223 -11.08 -7.02 -12.90
CA ALA A 223 -9.85 -7.55 -13.50
C ALA A 223 -10.00 -8.04 -14.96
N GLN A 224 -11.20 -8.02 -15.55
CA GLN A 224 -11.36 -8.41 -16.95
C GLN A 224 -11.07 -7.24 -17.91
N PRO A 225 -10.06 -7.33 -18.80
CA PRO A 225 -10.02 -6.49 -19.98
C PRO A 225 -11.18 -6.92 -20.88
N THR A 226 -11.96 -5.94 -21.34
CA THR A 226 -12.97 -6.15 -22.38
C THR A 226 -12.29 -6.67 -23.65
N THR A 227 -12.35 -7.97 -23.89
CA THR A 227 -12.21 -8.54 -25.23
C THR A 227 -13.57 -9.06 -25.69
N PRO A 228 -13.97 -8.81 -26.95
CA PRO A 228 -15.21 -9.35 -27.48
C PRO A 228 -15.10 -10.87 -27.56
N SER A 229 -16.20 -11.55 -27.24
CA SER A 229 -16.35 -13.00 -27.22
C SER A 229 -15.95 -13.68 -28.54
N LEU A 230 -14.95 -14.56 -28.49
CA LEU A 230 -14.60 -15.52 -29.55
C LEU A 230 -15.44 -16.81 -29.50
N ASN A 231 -16.56 -16.81 -28.76
CA ASN A 231 -17.32 -18.03 -28.47
C ASN A 231 -18.58 -18.21 -29.34
N THR A 232 -18.80 -17.33 -30.33
CA THR A 232 -19.96 -17.47 -31.24
C THR A 232 -19.64 -18.37 -32.45
N GLU A 233 -18.38 -18.62 -32.78
CA GLU A 233 -18.00 -19.51 -33.91
C GLU A 233 -17.90 -20.99 -33.50
N PHE A 234 -17.59 -21.32 -32.24
CA PHE A 234 -17.46 -22.73 -31.82
C PHE A 234 -18.80 -23.46 -31.62
N GLN A 235 -19.90 -22.75 -31.39
CA GLN A 235 -21.22 -23.38 -31.28
C GLN A 235 -21.80 -23.79 -32.64
N SER A 236 -21.37 -23.14 -33.73
CA SER A 236 -21.79 -23.53 -35.09
C SER A 236 -21.18 -24.85 -35.54
N ALA A 237 -19.96 -25.19 -35.12
CA ALA A 237 -19.28 -26.42 -35.57
C ALA A 237 -19.82 -27.68 -34.88
N ALA A 238 -20.19 -27.58 -33.59
CA ALA A 238 -20.73 -28.69 -32.83
C ALA A 238 -22.16 -29.09 -33.28
N GLU A 239 -22.95 -28.13 -33.78
CA GLU A 239 -24.31 -28.41 -34.25
C GLU A 239 -24.33 -29.08 -35.63
N VAL A 240 -23.39 -28.73 -36.52
CA VAL A 240 -23.23 -29.38 -37.84
C VAL A 240 -22.76 -30.83 -37.73
N ALA A 241 -21.93 -31.16 -36.72
CA ALA A 241 -21.45 -32.53 -36.50
C ALA A 241 -22.54 -33.50 -35.98
N SER A 242 -23.70 -33.00 -35.53
CA SER A 242 -24.80 -33.83 -35.02
C SER A 242 -25.78 -34.31 -36.10
N ILE A 243 -25.70 -33.79 -37.33
CA ILE A 243 -26.69 -34.01 -38.38
C ILE A 243 -26.25 -35.06 -39.43
N ASN A 244 -24.95 -35.40 -39.52
CA ASN A 244 -24.48 -36.36 -40.52
C ASN A 244 -23.21 -37.13 -40.08
N PRO A 245 -23.30 -38.38 -39.63
CA PRO A 245 -22.16 -39.14 -39.12
C PRO A 245 -21.19 -39.68 -40.19
N ASP A 246 -21.50 -39.56 -41.49
CA ASP A 246 -20.74 -40.23 -42.56
C ASP A 246 -19.59 -39.38 -43.18
N ASN A 247 -19.27 -38.19 -42.66
CA ASN A 247 -18.17 -37.33 -43.17
C ASN A 247 -17.04 -37.04 -42.14
N ALA A 248 -16.94 -37.80 -41.05
CA ALA A 248 -16.03 -37.47 -39.95
C ALA A 248 -14.51 -37.73 -40.21
N ASN A 249 -14.11 -38.13 -41.41
CA ASN A 249 -12.77 -38.73 -41.62
C ASN A 249 -11.78 -37.90 -42.45
N SER A 250 -12.05 -36.63 -42.76
CA SER A 250 -11.12 -35.80 -43.57
C SER A 250 -10.54 -34.56 -42.86
N GLU A 251 -11.13 -34.08 -41.76
CA GLU A 251 -10.70 -32.80 -41.15
C GLU A 251 -10.16 -32.93 -39.71
N ALA A 252 -10.30 -34.10 -39.07
CA ALA A 252 -9.82 -34.33 -37.70
C ALA A 252 -8.35 -34.80 -37.61
N LEU A 253 -7.70 -35.09 -38.74
CA LEU A 253 -6.36 -35.69 -38.80
C LEU A 253 -5.20 -34.71 -39.01
N ASP A 254 -5.45 -33.39 -39.08
CA ASP A 254 -4.42 -32.39 -39.41
C ASP A 254 -4.09 -31.41 -38.27
N MET A 255 -4.61 -31.63 -37.05
CA MET A 255 -4.38 -30.73 -35.91
C MET A 255 -3.78 -31.39 -34.65
N LEU A 256 -3.32 -32.64 -34.74
CA LEU A 256 -2.67 -33.36 -33.64
C LEU A 256 -1.27 -33.84 -34.01
N ASP A 257 -0.36 -32.92 -34.37
CA ASP A 257 1.07 -33.21 -34.29
C ASP A 257 1.89 -31.92 -34.03
N PHE A 258 2.29 -31.73 -32.77
CA PHE A 258 3.40 -30.85 -32.40
C PHE A 258 4.08 -31.44 -31.16
N SER A 259 4.74 -32.57 -31.35
CA SER A 259 5.74 -33.08 -30.40
C SER A 259 7.12 -33.00 -31.02
N GLU A 260 7.87 -31.91 -30.81
CA GLU A 260 9.34 -31.95 -30.93
C GLU A 260 10.04 -30.95 -30.00
N THR A 261 10.70 -31.49 -28.97
CA THR A 261 12.09 -31.13 -28.57
C THR A 261 12.75 -32.44 -28.08
N PRO A 262 14.10 -32.62 -28.04
CA PRO A 262 15.20 -31.71 -28.35
C PRO A 262 16.26 -32.29 -29.32
N ARG A 263 17.16 -31.46 -29.88
CA ARG A 263 18.44 -31.93 -30.46
C ARG A 263 19.63 -31.27 -29.78
N SER A 264 20.65 -32.11 -29.57
CA SER A 264 21.79 -31.99 -28.68
C SER A 264 22.90 -31.07 -29.14
N ALA A 265 23.68 -30.60 -28.17
CA ALA A 265 25.00 -30.03 -28.34
C ALA A 265 26.03 -31.11 -28.72
N SER A 266 26.63 -31.00 -29.92
CA SER A 266 27.99 -31.44 -30.28
C SER A 266 28.16 -31.39 -31.81
N GLU A 267 28.77 -30.34 -32.36
CA GLU A 267 29.72 -30.38 -33.49
C GLU A 267 30.01 -28.96 -34.03
N LEU A 268 31.30 -28.71 -34.32
CA LEU A 268 31.94 -27.56 -35.01
C LEU A 268 32.10 -26.30 -34.13
N VAL A 269 33.20 -25.99 -33.43
CA VAL A 269 34.65 -26.18 -33.66
C VAL A 269 35.14 -25.61 -35.01
N ASP A 270 35.83 -24.47 -34.85
CA ASP A 270 36.91 -23.87 -35.65
C ASP A 270 36.61 -23.01 -36.89
N LEU A 271 37.43 -21.94 -36.95
CA LEU A 271 37.65 -20.92 -37.99
C LEU A 271 36.73 -19.68 -37.81
N GLU A 272 37.21 -18.44 -37.64
CA GLU A 272 38.50 -17.87 -38.04
C GLU A 272 38.76 -16.55 -37.29
N ASN A 273 40.05 -16.28 -37.09
CA ASN A 273 40.68 -15.08 -36.54
C ASN A 273 40.42 -13.81 -37.37
N ASP A 274 40.98 -12.70 -36.87
CA ASP A 274 41.36 -11.46 -37.60
C ASP A 274 40.29 -10.34 -37.62
N THR A 275 40.55 -9.06 -37.31
CA THR A 275 41.80 -8.32 -37.04
C THR A 275 41.42 -6.95 -36.44
N THR A 276 42.11 -6.52 -35.37
CA THR A 276 42.49 -5.10 -35.18
C THR A 276 43.84 -4.91 -35.88
N PRO A 277 44.22 -3.72 -36.43
CA PRO A 277 44.65 -2.58 -35.59
C PRO A 277 44.54 -1.16 -36.19
N LYS A 278 44.35 -0.16 -35.33
CA LYS A 278 45.28 0.97 -35.07
C LYS A 278 44.75 1.85 -33.94
#